data_AF-A0A5B9DAU2-F1
#
_entry.id   AF-A0A5B9DAU2-F1
#
_cell.length_a   1.000
_cell.length_b   1.000
_cell.length_c   1.000
_cell.angle_alpha   90.00
_cell.angle_beta   90.00
_cell.angle_gamma   90.00
#
_symmetry.space_group_name_H-M   'P 1'
#
loop_
_entity.id
_entity.type
_entity.pdbx_description
1 polymer ?
#
loop_
_entity_poly.entity_id
_entity_poly.type
_entity_poly.pdbx_seq_one_letter_code
_entity_poly.pdbx_strand_id
1 'polypeptide(L)'
;MGTKMNTVGTILASVFITLLISGAGIYFGLPLLFPNIVNGETTNGEVVIQSKYQEFNSSDQIRDDDLIPSKMLDTEMNITTQGNTKLSVSFDVQLTLLLSDNFNGGAFYHITLQIEGVKNETVELSEYYNGPIGELVQYTKYIEISFETGNLPASTYNISVLWNSKFAGLTSSTLYVVVYPVDNCYRTISAQEIMVNA
;
A
#
# COMPACT_ATOMS: atom_id res chain seq x y z
N MET A 1 -52.40 -50.57 3.53
CA MET A 1 -52.44 -49.37 4.38
C MET A 1 -51.54 -48.33 3.71
N GLY A 2 -52.13 -47.46 2.87
CA GLY A 2 -51.36 -46.51 2.06
C GLY A 2 -50.98 -45.30 2.90
N THR A 3 -49.69 -45.13 3.17
CA THR A 3 -49.16 -43.91 3.79
C THR A 3 -49.31 -42.76 2.79
N LYS A 4 -50.19 -41.81 3.08
CA LYS A 4 -50.25 -40.54 2.34
C LYS A 4 -48.92 -39.83 2.58
N MET A 5 -48.02 -39.86 1.60
CA MET A 5 -46.82 -39.03 1.60
C MET A 5 -47.26 -37.57 1.77
N ASN A 6 -46.74 -36.90 2.79
CA ASN A 6 -46.95 -35.48 3.00
C ASN A 6 -46.23 -34.73 1.87
N THR A 7 -46.99 -34.33 0.84
CA THR A 7 -46.49 -33.69 -0.38
C THR A 7 -45.65 -32.46 -0.07
N VAL A 8 -46.05 -31.68 0.95
CA VAL A 8 -45.32 -30.47 1.37
C VAL A 8 -43.96 -30.81 1.98
N GLY A 9 -43.90 -31.84 2.82
CA GLY A 9 -42.64 -32.30 3.42
C GLY A 9 -41.66 -32.86 2.37
N THR A 10 -42.19 -33.50 1.33
CA THR A 10 -41.38 -34.04 0.22
C THR A 10 -40.80 -32.91 -0.65
N ILE A 11 -41.59 -31.85 -0.90
CA ILE A 11 -41.13 -30.66 -1.63
C ILE A 11 -40.06 -29.91 -0.85
N LEU A 12 -40.25 -29.71 0.46
CA LEU A 12 -39.25 -29.02 1.28
C LEU A 12 -37.94 -29.80 1.33
N ALA A 13 -37.99 -31.12 1.52
CA ALA A 13 -36.80 -31.96 1.52
C ALA A 13 -36.05 -31.90 0.18
N SER A 14 -36.75 -31.90 -0.96
CA SER A 14 -36.10 -31.83 -2.27
C SER A 14 -35.45 -30.47 -2.52
N VAL A 15 -36.06 -29.37 -2.07
CA VAL A 15 -35.47 -28.01 -2.15
C VAL A 15 -34.19 -27.92 -1.31
N PHE A 16 -34.21 -28.43 -0.07
CA PHE A 16 -33.02 -28.43 0.78
C PHE A 16 -31.87 -29.27 0.22
N ILE A 17 -32.18 -30.46 -0.31
CA ILE A 17 -31.17 -31.31 -0.95
C ILE A 17 -30.58 -30.62 -2.19
N THR A 18 -31.43 -29.98 -3.00
CA THR A 18 -30.98 -29.26 -4.20
C THR A 18 -30.09 -28.07 -3.84
N LEU A 19 -30.44 -27.30 -2.80
CA LEU A 19 -29.61 -26.21 -2.28
C LEU A 19 -28.26 -26.68 -1.74
N LEU A 20 -28.22 -27.82 -1.02
CA LEU A 20 -26.97 -28.39 -0.53
C LEU A 20 -26.07 -28.87 -1.68
N ILE A 21 -26.63 -29.56 -2.67
CA ILE A 21 -25.86 -30.09 -3.81
C ILE A 21 -25.39 -28.96 -4.72
N SER A 22 -26.24 -27.98 -5.02
CA SER A 22 -25.86 -26.82 -5.84
C SER A 22 -24.87 -25.92 -5.11
N GLY A 23 -25.08 -25.66 -3.81
CA GLY A 23 -24.15 -24.88 -2.99
C GLY A 23 -22.77 -25.53 -2.91
N ALA A 24 -22.71 -26.83 -2.60
CA ALA A 24 -21.44 -27.58 -2.59
C ALA A 24 -20.83 -27.67 -3.99
N GLY A 25 -21.64 -27.92 -5.02
CA GLY A 25 -21.18 -28.00 -6.40
C GLY A 25 -20.61 -26.68 -6.92
N ILE A 26 -21.20 -25.55 -6.55
CA ILE A 26 -20.68 -24.22 -6.87
C ILE A 26 -19.41 -23.96 -6.06
N TYR A 27 -19.41 -24.25 -4.75
CA TYR A 27 -18.28 -24.00 -3.86
C TYR A 27 -17.03 -24.80 -4.26
N PHE A 28 -17.18 -26.08 -4.62
CA PHE A 28 -16.06 -26.95 -5.02
C PHE A 28 -15.82 -26.97 -6.54
N GLY A 29 -16.85 -26.72 -7.35
CA GLY A 29 -16.77 -26.79 -8.81
C GLY A 29 -16.32 -25.48 -9.48
N LEU A 30 -16.67 -24.31 -8.95
CA LEU A 30 -16.19 -23.03 -9.51
C LEU A 30 -14.65 -22.93 -9.52
N PRO A 31 -13.93 -23.32 -8.45
CA PRO A 31 -12.47 -23.33 -8.48
C PRO A 31 -11.87 -24.27 -9.53
N LEU A 32 -12.58 -25.34 -9.92
CA LEU A 32 -12.12 -26.31 -10.94
C LEU A 32 -12.43 -25.84 -12.36
N LEU A 33 -13.57 -25.18 -12.58
CA LEU A 33 -13.98 -24.67 -13.89
C LEU A 33 -13.30 -23.34 -14.24
N PHE A 34 -12.95 -22.56 -13.22
CA PHE A 34 -12.29 -21.27 -13.34
C PHE A 34 -11.05 -21.19 -12.42
N PRO A 35 -10.03 -22.04 -12.64
CA PRO A 35 -8.84 -22.07 -11.80
C PRO A 35 -8.08 -20.73 -11.81
N ASN A 36 -8.27 -19.92 -12.86
CA ASN A 36 -7.62 -18.63 -13.05
C ASN A 36 -8.42 -17.43 -12.50
N ILE A 37 -9.62 -17.64 -11.94
CA ILE A 37 -10.34 -16.58 -11.18
C ILE A 37 -9.87 -16.58 -9.72
N VAL A 38 -9.33 -17.71 -9.25
CA VAL A 38 -8.75 -17.85 -7.90
C VAL A 38 -7.24 -17.59 -7.91
N ASN A 39 -6.57 -17.78 -9.06
CA ASN A 39 -5.13 -17.58 -9.23
C ASN A 39 -4.86 -16.49 -10.26
N GLY A 40 -4.55 -15.30 -9.77
CA GLY A 40 -3.73 -14.32 -10.48
C GLY A 40 -4.35 -13.66 -11.70
N GLU A 41 -4.75 -12.40 -11.52
CA GLU A 41 -4.79 -11.47 -12.64
C GLU A 41 -3.41 -11.48 -13.33
N THR A 42 -3.35 -11.92 -14.59
CA THR A 42 -2.13 -11.76 -15.38
C THR A 42 -1.98 -10.30 -15.76
N THR A 43 -1.20 -9.55 -14.99
CA THR A 43 -0.78 -8.21 -15.38
C THR A 43 0.48 -8.35 -16.24
N ASN A 44 0.44 -7.88 -17.50
CA ASN A 44 1.60 -7.86 -18.40
C ASN A 44 2.28 -9.23 -18.69
N GLY A 45 1.55 -10.33 -18.60
CA GLY A 45 2.08 -11.68 -18.88
C GLY A 45 2.84 -12.33 -17.72
N GLU A 46 2.85 -11.69 -16.54
CA GLU A 46 3.41 -12.27 -15.32
C GLU A 46 2.29 -12.88 -14.46
N VAL A 47 2.60 -13.97 -13.75
CA VAL A 47 1.64 -14.64 -12.87
C VAL A 47 1.72 -14.00 -11.49
N VAL A 48 0.71 -13.18 -11.16
CA VAL A 48 0.56 -12.62 -9.81
C VAL A 48 0.00 -13.70 -8.89
N ILE A 49 0.74 -14.04 -7.85
CA ILE A 49 0.35 -15.08 -6.87
C ILE A 49 -0.59 -14.47 -5.82
N GLN A 50 -0.27 -13.26 -5.37
CA GLN A 50 -1.09 -12.50 -4.43
C GLN A 50 -0.79 -11.01 -4.55
N SER A 51 -1.74 -10.20 -4.12
CA SER A 51 -1.61 -8.76 -4.01
C SER A 51 -2.12 -8.31 -2.65
N LYS A 52 -1.46 -7.32 -2.06
CA LYS A 52 -1.91 -6.63 -0.86
C LYS A 52 -1.93 -5.14 -1.12
N TYR A 53 -3.05 -4.50 -0.79
CA TYR A 53 -3.23 -3.07 -0.84
C TYR A 53 -3.64 -2.60 0.55
N GLN A 54 -3.07 -1.50 1.00
CA GLN A 54 -3.44 -0.88 2.26
C GLN A 54 -3.41 0.63 2.11
N GLU A 55 -4.54 1.23 2.47
CA GLU A 55 -4.71 2.67 2.59
C GLU A 55 -4.61 3.04 4.07
N PHE A 56 -3.94 4.15 4.33
CA PHE A 56 -3.76 4.70 5.66
C PHE A 56 -4.31 6.12 5.68
N ASN A 57 -5.07 6.44 6.72
CA ASN A 57 -5.64 7.75 6.94
C ASN A 57 -5.19 8.27 8.30
N SER A 58 -3.93 8.71 8.37
CA SER A 58 -3.43 9.43 9.54
C SER A 58 -2.50 10.56 9.10
N SER A 59 -2.43 11.61 9.91
CA SER A 59 -1.52 12.72 9.67
C SER A 59 -0.17 12.43 10.32
N ASP A 60 0.89 12.92 9.69
CA ASP A 60 2.24 12.89 10.25
C ASP A 60 3.05 14.07 9.73
N GLN A 61 4.15 14.41 10.41
CA GLN A 61 5.03 15.51 10.02
C GLN A 61 6.50 15.22 10.34
N ILE A 62 7.41 15.80 9.56
CA ILE A 62 8.83 15.95 9.92
C ILE A 62 9.29 17.38 9.70
N ARG A 63 10.23 17.80 10.53
CA ARG A 63 10.88 19.10 10.46
C ARG A 63 12.25 18.97 9.82
N ASP A 64 12.82 20.12 9.48
CA ASP A 64 14.17 20.19 8.93
C ASP A 64 15.27 19.75 9.92
N ASP A 65 15.02 19.79 11.22
CA ASP A 65 15.94 19.26 12.23
C ASP A 65 15.80 17.75 12.50
N ASP A 66 14.81 17.08 11.91
CA ASP A 66 14.63 15.62 11.99
C ASP A 66 15.56 14.88 11.00
N LEU A 67 16.86 14.86 11.31
CA LEU A 67 17.90 14.30 10.44
C LEU A 67 17.99 12.78 10.43
N ILE A 68 17.43 12.12 11.45
CA ILE A 68 17.49 10.66 11.60
C ILE A 68 16.28 10.05 10.88
N PRO A 69 16.48 9.06 9.98
CA PRO A 69 15.39 8.31 9.39
C PRO A 69 14.42 7.79 10.45
N SER A 70 13.17 8.23 10.34
CA SER A 70 12.07 7.75 11.17
C SER A 70 11.02 7.11 10.29
N LYS A 71 10.27 6.16 10.84
CA LYS A 71 9.15 5.54 10.12
C LYS A 71 8.00 6.52 10.10
N MET A 72 7.43 6.77 8.92
CA MET A 72 6.20 7.52 8.79
C MET A 72 5.08 6.76 9.51
N LEU A 73 4.29 7.45 10.31
CA LEU A 73 3.22 6.88 11.12
C LEU A 73 2.33 5.97 10.27
N ASP A 74 1.91 4.82 10.81
CA ASP A 74 1.05 3.85 10.12
C ASP A 74 1.44 3.63 8.65
N THR A 75 2.71 3.36 8.35
CA THR A 75 3.16 2.96 7.00
C THR A 75 3.89 1.63 7.07
N GLU A 76 3.22 0.61 7.61
CA GLU A 76 3.80 -0.72 7.73
C GLU A 76 2.86 -1.77 7.15
N MET A 77 3.39 -2.62 6.28
CA MET A 77 2.66 -3.71 5.65
C MET A 77 3.53 -4.95 5.63
N ASN A 78 2.99 -6.07 6.12
CA ASN A 78 3.62 -7.38 5.98
C ASN A 78 3.05 -8.16 4.79
N ILE A 79 3.90 -8.85 4.03
CA ILE A 79 3.52 -9.79 2.97
C ILE A 79 4.33 -11.09 3.07
N THR A 80 3.67 -12.25 2.97
CA THR A 80 4.31 -13.57 3.11
C THR A 80 4.42 -14.26 1.77
N THR A 81 5.63 -14.42 1.27
CA THR A 81 5.92 -15.02 -0.05
C THR A 81 6.04 -16.54 0.00
N GLN A 82 5.76 -17.19 -1.13
CA GLN A 82 5.91 -18.65 -1.31
C GLN A 82 7.34 -19.04 -1.76
N GLY A 83 8.20 -18.06 -2.01
CA GLY A 83 9.57 -18.24 -2.47
C GLY A 83 9.68 -18.46 -3.97
N ASN A 84 10.87 -18.20 -4.51
CA ASN A 84 11.11 -18.13 -5.96
C ASN A 84 10.22 -17.10 -6.67
N THR A 85 9.96 -16.00 -5.98
CA THR A 85 9.06 -14.92 -6.41
C THR A 85 9.76 -13.58 -6.30
N LYS A 86 9.30 -12.59 -7.06
CA LYS A 86 9.67 -11.20 -6.87
C LYS A 86 8.49 -10.45 -6.25
N LEU A 87 8.80 -9.43 -5.47
CA LEU A 87 7.84 -8.42 -5.02
C LEU A 87 7.94 -7.17 -5.89
N SER A 88 6.81 -6.69 -6.39
CA SER A 88 6.62 -5.34 -6.92
C SER A 88 5.88 -4.52 -5.88
N VAL A 89 6.46 -3.39 -5.44
CA VAL A 89 5.91 -2.58 -4.35
C VAL A 89 5.80 -1.13 -4.79
N SER A 90 4.70 -0.48 -4.45
CA SER A 90 4.50 0.95 -4.64
C SER A 90 4.07 1.63 -3.33
N PHE A 91 4.41 2.90 -3.22
CA PHE A 91 3.93 3.82 -2.21
C PHE A 91 3.52 5.14 -2.86
N ASP A 92 2.33 5.60 -2.53
CA ASP A 92 1.76 6.83 -3.07
C ASP A 92 1.28 7.74 -1.95
N VAL A 93 1.61 9.02 -2.03
CA VAL A 93 1.22 10.02 -1.03
C VAL A 93 1.18 11.42 -1.61
N GLN A 94 0.28 12.26 -1.08
CA GLN A 94 0.36 13.70 -1.24
C GLN A 94 1.03 14.32 -0.01
N LEU A 95 2.10 15.08 -0.22
CA LEU A 95 2.82 15.78 0.84
C LEU A 95 2.71 17.29 0.66
N THR A 96 2.70 17.99 1.79
CA THR A 96 2.67 19.44 1.87
C THR A 96 3.92 19.93 2.57
N LEU A 97 4.75 20.71 1.89
CA LEU A 97 5.87 21.44 2.47
C LEU A 97 5.39 22.82 2.91
N LEU A 98 5.57 23.12 4.19
CA LEU A 98 5.33 24.42 4.80
C LEU A 98 6.66 25.09 5.10
N LEU A 99 6.82 26.31 4.62
CA LEU A 99 7.97 27.15 4.91
C LEU A 99 7.54 28.28 5.84
N SER A 100 8.33 28.53 6.89
CA SER A 100 8.08 29.65 7.80
C SER A 100 8.13 31.00 7.07
N ASP A 101 7.52 32.02 7.68
CA ASP A 101 7.46 33.38 7.14
C ASP A 101 8.82 34.06 6.99
N ASN A 102 9.84 33.58 7.70
CA ASN A 102 11.23 34.01 7.60
C ASN A 102 12.12 33.06 6.80
N PHE A 103 11.56 32.03 6.15
CA PHE A 103 12.34 31.02 5.45
C PHE A 103 13.07 31.62 4.25
N ASN A 104 14.37 31.33 4.11
CA ASN A 104 15.15 31.65 2.93
C ASN A 104 16.25 30.60 2.76
N GLY A 105 16.24 29.90 1.63
CA GLY A 105 17.18 28.83 1.33
C GLY A 105 16.50 27.61 0.73
N GLY A 106 17.15 26.46 0.86
CA GLY A 106 16.62 25.19 0.38
C GLY A 106 16.00 24.38 1.51
N ALA A 107 14.99 23.57 1.18
CA ALA A 107 14.36 22.53 1.97
C ALA A 107 14.58 21.19 1.24
N PHE A 108 15.01 20.14 1.94
CA PHE A 108 15.43 18.87 1.35
C PHE A 108 15.04 17.71 2.28
N TYR A 109 14.17 16.84 1.79
CA TYR A 109 13.62 15.71 2.53
C TYR A 109 13.78 14.44 1.72
N HIS A 110 14.15 13.35 2.41
CA HIS A 110 14.23 12.02 1.84
C HIS A 110 13.01 11.22 2.26
N ILE A 111 12.38 10.54 1.30
CA ILE A 111 11.29 9.60 1.54
C ILE A 111 11.71 8.28 0.92
N THR A 112 11.74 7.24 1.73
CA THR A 112 12.28 5.93 1.37
C THR A 112 11.20 4.87 1.53
N LEU A 113 10.85 4.21 0.43
CA LEU A 113 10.10 2.95 0.48
C LEU A 113 11.11 1.82 0.71
N GLN A 114 10.89 1.00 1.72
CA GLN A 114 11.81 -0.06 2.11
C GLN A 114 11.09 -1.40 2.30
N ILE A 115 11.71 -2.46 1.80
CA ILE A 115 11.50 -3.82 2.27
C ILE A 115 12.68 -4.18 3.18
N GLU A 116 12.41 -4.41 4.46
CA GLU A 116 13.46 -4.61 5.47
C GLU A 116 14.39 -5.77 5.09
N GLY A 117 15.70 -5.50 5.09
CA GLY A 117 16.73 -6.48 4.75
C GLY A 117 16.83 -6.89 3.28
N VAL A 118 16.02 -6.30 2.38
CA VAL A 118 15.97 -6.70 0.95
C VAL A 118 16.38 -5.56 0.02
N LYS A 119 15.58 -4.49 -0.06
CA LYS A 119 15.78 -3.38 -1.00
C LYS A 119 15.05 -2.14 -0.50
N ASN A 120 15.58 -0.97 -0.83
CA ASN A 120 14.90 0.30 -0.65
C ASN A 120 15.03 1.16 -1.91
N GLU A 121 14.14 2.14 -2.03
CA GLU A 121 14.18 3.18 -3.06
C GLU A 121 13.85 4.51 -2.38
N THR A 122 14.64 5.54 -2.66
CA THR A 122 14.53 6.85 -2.00
C THR A 122 14.29 7.93 -3.04
N VAL A 123 13.25 8.74 -2.82
CA VAL A 123 13.01 9.97 -3.56
C VAL A 123 13.39 11.17 -2.68
N GLU A 124 14.05 12.15 -3.29
CA GLU A 124 14.32 13.43 -2.67
C GLU A 124 13.25 14.45 -3.08
N LEU A 125 12.62 15.05 -2.07
CA LEU A 125 11.89 16.30 -2.24
C LEU A 125 12.82 17.46 -1.92
N SER A 126 13.06 18.31 -2.91
CA SER A 126 13.76 19.56 -2.68
C SER A 126 12.97 20.76 -3.20
N GLU A 127 13.06 21.87 -2.45
CA GLU A 127 12.54 23.17 -2.84
C GLU A 127 13.51 24.27 -2.43
N TYR A 128 13.65 25.29 -3.26
CA TYR A 128 14.44 26.47 -2.93
C TYR A 128 13.56 27.71 -2.96
N TYR A 129 13.56 28.45 -1.87
CA TYR A 129 12.78 29.66 -1.70
C TYR A 129 13.68 30.85 -1.37
N ASN A 130 13.52 31.92 -2.15
CA ASN A 130 14.17 33.22 -1.94
C ASN A 130 13.17 34.32 -2.28
N GLY A 131 12.10 34.39 -1.48
CA GLY A 131 11.05 35.37 -1.61
C GLY A 131 11.01 36.38 -0.47
N PRO A 132 10.01 37.27 -0.46
CA PRO A 132 9.86 38.28 0.58
C PRO A 132 9.58 37.64 1.94
N ILE A 133 10.20 38.20 2.99
CA ILE A 133 9.95 37.82 4.38
C ILE A 133 8.56 38.31 4.79
N GLY A 134 7.86 37.50 5.58
CA GLY A 134 6.57 37.83 6.20
C GLY A 134 5.38 37.02 5.66
N GLU A 135 5.62 36.09 4.73
CA GLU A 135 4.58 35.23 4.17
C GLU A 135 4.90 33.76 4.42
N LEU A 136 3.93 33.04 4.99
CA LEU A 136 3.97 31.59 5.06
C LEU A 136 3.76 31.02 3.66
N VAL A 137 4.65 30.13 3.23
CA VAL A 137 4.62 29.55 1.89
C VAL A 137 4.33 28.06 1.98
N GLN A 138 3.48 27.58 1.08
CA GLN A 138 3.05 26.19 1.05
C GLN A 138 3.21 25.61 -0.36
N TYR A 139 3.82 24.43 -0.44
CA TYR A 139 3.95 23.65 -1.67
C TYR A 139 3.35 22.26 -1.46
N THR A 140 2.48 21.82 -2.37
CA THR A 140 1.90 20.47 -2.32
C THR A 140 2.40 19.65 -3.50
N LYS A 141 2.85 18.43 -3.24
CA LYS A 141 3.34 17.50 -4.27
C LYS A 141 2.77 16.11 -4.06
N TYR A 142 2.44 15.46 -5.17
CA TYR A 142 2.19 14.02 -5.21
C TYR A 142 3.50 13.28 -5.43
N ILE A 143 3.68 12.16 -4.74
CA ILE A 143 4.87 11.32 -4.82
C ILE A 143 4.42 9.89 -4.97
N GLU A 144 5.03 9.23 -5.93
CA GLU A 144 4.96 7.79 -6.15
C GLU A 144 6.39 7.25 -6.07
N ILE A 145 6.59 6.21 -5.27
CA ILE A 145 7.84 5.44 -5.20
C ILE A 145 7.48 4.01 -5.50
N SER A 146 8.07 3.42 -6.54
CA SER A 146 7.84 2.02 -6.88
C SER A 146 9.12 1.31 -7.29
N PHE A 147 9.23 0.04 -6.93
CA PHE A 147 10.32 -0.81 -7.38
C PHE A 147 9.96 -2.28 -7.35
N GLU A 148 10.70 -3.05 -8.15
CA GLU A 148 10.72 -4.51 -8.07
C GLU A 148 11.97 -5.01 -7.36
N THR A 149 11.81 -6.11 -6.64
CA THR A 149 12.90 -6.87 -6.04
C THR A 149 13.44 -7.92 -7.02
N GLY A 150 14.59 -8.51 -6.69
CA GLY A 150 15.03 -9.75 -7.32
C GLY A 150 14.26 -10.96 -6.80
N ASN A 151 14.75 -12.16 -7.11
CA ASN A 151 14.17 -13.40 -6.59
C ASN A 151 14.30 -13.50 -5.07
N LEU A 152 13.22 -13.81 -4.38
CA LEU A 152 13.13 -13.87 -2.92
C LEU A 152 12.87 -15.29 -2.42
N PRO A 153 13.50 -15.71 -1.30
CA PRO A 153 13.11 -16.93 -0.60
C PRO A 153 11.75 -16.77 0.09
N ALA A 154 11.11 -17.90 0.39
CA ALA A 154 9.85 -17.93 1.14
C ALA A 154 10.05 -17.33 2.54
N SER A 155 9.40 -16.22 2.82
CA SER A 155 9.45 -15.50 4.10
C SER A 155 8.32 -14.48 4.21
N THR A 156 8.12 -13.93 5.41
CA THR A 156 7.34 -12.71 5.62
C THR A 156 8.25 -11.50 5.56
N TYR A 157 7.94 -10.57 4.67
CA TYR A 157 8.69 -9.33 4.48
C TYR A 157 7.91 -8.15 5.05
N ASN A 158 8.63 -7.26 5.72
CA ASN A 158 8.11 -6.01 6.25
C ASN A 158 8.38 -4.87 5.25
N ILE A 159 7.31 -4.22 4.81
CA ILE A 159 7.35 -3.07 3.92
C ILE A 159 7.03 -1.84 4.76
N SER A 160 7.92 -0.85 4.75
CA SER A 160 7.73 0.39 5.49
C SER A 160 8.18 1.63 4.74
N VAL A 161 7.65 2.79 5.12
CA VAL A 161 8.10 4.07 4.59
C VAL A 161 8.86 4.84 5.67
N LEU A 162 10.08 5.23 5.33
CA LEU A 162 10.92 6.07 6.17
C LEU A 162 11.02 7.47 5.58
N TRP A 163 11.27 8.46 6.44
CA TRP A 163 11.55 9.82 6.02
C TRP A 163 12.48 10.56 6.98
N ASN A 164 13.18 11.56 6.46
CA ASN A 164 14.03 12.46 7.22
C ASN A 164 14.36 13.73 6.43
N SER A 165 14.77 14.77 7.15
CA SER A 165 15.45 15.92 6.56
C SER A 165 16.92 15.59 6.24
N LYS A 166 17.49 16.24 5.24
CA LYS A 166 18.91 16.10 4.87
C LYS A 166 19.84 17.07 5.58
N PHE A 167 19.34 18.19 6.05
CA PHE A 167 20.13 19.24 6.67
C PHE A 167 19.23 20.04 7.60
N ALA A 168 19.78 20.47 8.73
CA ALA A 168 19.09 21.39 9.62
C ALA A 168 19.25 22.80 9.05
N GLY A 169 18.15 23.38 8.58
CA GLY A 169 18.11 24.76 8.11
C GLY A 169 18.36 25.77 9.23
N LEU A 170 18.72 27.00 8.86
CA LEU A 170 18.76 28.12 9.80
C LEU A 170 17.36 28.69 10.09
N THR A 171 16.40 28.35 9.24
CA THR A 171 15.00 28.76 9.27
C THR A 171 14.13 27.53 9.10
N SER A 172 12.95 27.51 9.72
CA SER A 172 12.14 26.31 9.84
C SER A 172 11.35 25.97 8.56
N SER A 173 11.46 24.72 8.14
CA SER A 173 10.52 24.08 7.22
C SER A 173 9.92 22.83 7.84
N THR A 174 8.73 22.44 7.39
CA THR A 174 8.07 21.22 7.89
C THR A 174 7.32 20.55 6.74
N LEU A 175 7.55 19.25 6.56
CA LEU A 175 6.88 18.42 5.57
C LEU A 175 5.78 17.62 6.26
N TYR A 176 4.59 17.63 5.67
CA TYR A 176 3.39 17.02 6.23
C TYR A 176 2.80 15.97 5.28
N VAL A 177 2.27 14.89 5.85
CA VAL A 177 1.21 14.12 5.21
C VAL A 177 -0.11 14.87 5.46
N VAL A 178 -0.33 15.89 4.61
CA VAL A 178 -1.44 16.87 4.53
C VAL A 178 -2.03 17.39 5.84
N VAL A 179 -2.07 18.72 6.04
CA VAL A 179 -3.01 19.35 6.99
C VAL A 179 -3.63 20.64 6.43
N TYR A 180 -4.96 20.70 6.45
CA TYR A 180 -5.91 21.83 6.32
C TYR A 180 -6.33 22.37 4.90
N PRO A 181 -7.65 22.58 4.66
CA PRO A 181 -8.77 22.16 5.50
C PRO A 181 -8.93 20.65 5.42
N VAL A 182 -8.93 20.06 6.61
CA VAL A 182 -8.82 18.64 6.92
C VAL A 182 -9.90 17.86 6.17
N ASP A 183 -9.50 17.07 5.19
CA ASP A 183 -10.14 15.80 4.88
C ASP A 183 -9.13 14.97 4.08
N ASN A 184 -9.04 13.67 4.41
CA ASN A 184 -8.37 12.65 3.61
C ASN A 184 -6.82 12.76 3.54
N CYS A 185 -6.14 12.40 4.64
CA CYS A 185 -4.69 12.21 4.67
C CYS A 185 -4.33 10.82 4.15
N TYR A 186 -4.73 10.52 2.91
CA TYR A 186 -4.52 9.20 2.34
C TYR A 186 -3.10 9.04 1.84
N ARG A 187 -2.53 7.92 2.25
CA ARG A 187 -1.35 7.33 1.62
C ARG A 187 -1.61 5.85 1.43
N THR A 188 -1.01 5.28 0.42
CA THR A 188 -1.26 3.89 0.05
C THR A 188 0.06 3.16 -0.10
N ILE A 189 0.09 1.91 0.36
CA ILE A 189 1.13 0.96 0.00
C ILE A 189 0.43 -0.15 -0.78
N SER A 190 1.04 -0.56 -1.88
CA SER A 190 0.64 -1.75 -2.62
C SER A 190 1.84 -2.68 -2.78
N ALA A 191 1.60 -3.99 -2.70
CA ALA A 191 2.60 -5.01 -2.90
C ALA A 191 2.01 -6.18 -3.68
N GLN A 192 2.71 -6.64 -4.69
CA GLN A 192 2.33 -7.80 -5.51
C GLN A 192 3.46 -8.82 -5.47
N GLU A 193 3.11 -10.07 -5.16
CA GLU A 193 4.00 -11.21 -5.33
C GLU A 193 3.81 -11.78 -6.73
N ILE A 194 4.91 -11.89 -7.46
CA ILE A 194 4.94 -12.30 -8.85
C ILE A 194 5.85 -13.50 -9.00
N MET A 195 5.36 -14.54 -9.68
CA MET A 195 6.14 -15.73 -9.97
C MET A 195 7.30 -15.40 -10.91
N VAL A 196 8.51 -15.82 -10.54
CA VAL A 196 9.64 -15.77 -11.46
C VAL A 196 9.53 -16.97 -12.40
N ASN A 197 9.13 -16.73 -13.65
CA ASN A 197 9.13 -17.78 -14.66
C ASN A 197 10.58 -18.28 -14.86
N ALA A 198 10.80 -19.57 -14.65
CA ALA A 198 12.08 -20.24 -14.84
C ALA A 198 12.45 -20.40 -16.32
#